data_AF-A0A2Y9KXH5-F1
#
_entry.id   AF-A0A2Y9KXH5-F1
#
_cell.length_a   1.000
_cell.length_b   1.000
_cell.length_c   1.000
_cell.angle_alpha   90.00
_cell.angle_beta   90.00
_cell.angle_gamma   90.00
#
_symmetry.space_group_name_H-M   'P 1'
#
loop_
_entity.id
_entity.type
_entity.pdbx_description
1 polymer ?
#
loop_
_entity_poly.entity_id
_entity_poly.type
_entity_poly.pdbx_seq_one_letter_code
_entity_poly.pdbx_strand_id
1 'polypeptide(L)'
;MGGGSADSVPRIGRAQMGEGVCFLDTTGVEANAALRVRRASEACRMNVGVAHSEVNPNTRVMNSRGIWLAYIILVGLLHVVLLSIPFFSIPVVWTLTNVIHNLAMYVFLHTVKGTPFETPDQGKARLLTHWEQMDYGLQFTSSRKFLSISPIILYLLASFYTKYDAAHFLINTASLLSVLLPKLPQFHGVRLFGINKY
;
A
#
# COMPACT_ATOMS: atom_id res chain seq x y z
N MET A 1 12.14 -51.99 24.54
CA MET A 1 11.44 -51.18 23.51
C MET A 1 11.92 -51.65 22.16
N GLY A 2 11.00 -51.98 21.25
CA GLY A 2 11.31 -52.36 19.87
C GLY A 2 10.80 -53.74 19.48
N GLY A 3 9.48 -53.87 19.30
CA GLY A 3 8.87 -55.01 18.62
C GLY A 3 9.08 -54.89 17.12
N GLY A 4 9.57 -55.95 16.49
CA GLY A 4 9.61 -56.12 15.03
C GLY A 4 8.46 -57.03 14.62
N SER A 5 7.52 -56.47 13.87
CA SER A 5 6.36 -57.18 13.34
C SER A 5 6.78 -58.06 12.16
N ALA A 6 6.36 -59.32 12.22
CA ALA A 6 6.29 -60.22 11.08
C ALA A 6 5.18 -59.78 10.13
N ASP A 7 5.31 -60.19 8.86
CA ASP A 7 4.27 -60.51 7.86
C ASP A 7 4.82 -60.19 6.45
N SER A 8 4.62 -60.95 5.39
CA SER A 8 4.19 -62.32 5.11
C SER A 8 4.43 -62.47 3.59
N VAL A 9 5.09 -63.54 3.15
CA VAL A 9 5.33 -63.79 1.72
C VAL A 9 4.29 -64.79 1.21
N PRO A 10 3.53 -64.48 0.13
CA PRO A 10 2.94 -65.51 -0.69
C PRO A 10 3.79 -65.74 -1.95
N ARG A 11 4.06 -67.02 -2.18
CA ARG A 11 4.76 -67.57 -3.32
C ARG A 11 3.71 -68.02 -4.36
N ILE A 12 4.12 -68.03 -5.64
CA ILE A 12 3.62 -68.86 -6.77
C ILE A 12 2.52 -68.23 -7.65
N GLY A 13 2.86 -68.12 -8.94
CA GLY A 13 1.93 -67.93 -10.05
C GLY A 13 2.65 -68.03 -11.40
N ARG A 14 2.95 -69.24 -11.83
CA ARG A 14 3.61 -69.62 -13.10
C ARG A 14 2.75 -69.18 -14.29
N ALA A 15 3.20 -68.23 -15.10
CA ALA A 15 2.49 -67.85 -16.33
C ALA A 15 2.76 -68.90 -17.43
N GLN A 16 1.73 -69.65 -17.80
CA GLN A 16 1.73 -70.47 -19.02
C GLN A 16 1.49 -69.60 -20.25
N MET A 17 2.22 -69.90 -21.33
CA MET A 17 1.93 -69.42 -22.67
C MET A 17 0.59 -70.00 -23.13
N GLY A 18 -0.30 -69.13 -23.62
CA GLY A 18 -1.59 -69.47 -24.19
C GLY A 18 -1.91 -68.52 -25.33
N GLU A 19 -2.49 -69.09 -26.39
CA GLU A 19 -2.56 -68.62 -27.77
C GLU A 19 -3.38 -67.34 -28.00
N GLY A 20 -3.13 -66.74 -29.16
CA GLY A 20 -3.61 -65.43 -29.56
C GLY A 20 -5.11 -65.29 -29.72
N VAL A 21 -5.57 -64.07 -29.44
CA VAL A 21 -6.80 -63.49 -29.98
C VAL A 21 -6.50 -62.01 -30.24
N CYS A 22 -6.60 -61.57 -31.50
CA CYS A 22 -6.52 -60.15 -31.85
C CYS A 22 -7.83 -59.48 -31.43
N PHE A 23 -7.88 -58.97 -30.21
CA PHE A 23 -8.94 -58.06 -29.77
C PHE A 23 -8.52 -56.65 -30.17
N LEU A 24 -9.18 -56.07 -31.17
CA LEU A 24 -9.04 -54.66 -31.51
C LEU A 24 -9.59 -53.86 -30.34
N ASP A 25 -8.70 -53.47 -29.43
CA ASP A 25 -9.00 -52.71 -28.23
C ASP A 25 -9.42 -51.28 -28.59
N THR A 26 -10.73 -51.07 -28.78
CA THR A 26 -11.32 -49.74 -29.00
C THR A 26 -11.22 -48.86 -27.75
N THR A 27 -10.98 -49.45 -26.57
CA THR A 27 -10.87 -48.70 -25.30
C THR A 27 -9.62 -47.83 -25.24
N GLY A 28 -8.52 -48.27 -25.88
CA GLY A 28 -7.30 -47.49 -26.01
C GLY A 28 -7.47 -46.23 -26.85
N VAL A 29 -8.30 -46.25 -27.89
CA VAL A 29 -8.55 -45.09 -28.77
C VAL A 29 -9.36 -44.02 -28.03
N GLU A 30 -10.40 -44.43 -27.29
CA GLU A 30 -11.23 -43.52 -26.49
C GLU A 30 -10.47 -42.92 -25.30
N ALA A 31 -9.62 -43.71 -24.63
CA ALA A 31 -8.75 -43.22 -23.57
C ALA A 31 -7.74 -42.19 -24.08
N ASN A 32 -7.17 -42.41 -25.27
CA ASN A 32 -6.26 -41.46 -25.91
C ASN A 32 -6.99 -40.19 -26.37
N ALA A 33 -8.24 -40.29 -26.83
CA ALA A 33 -9.05 -39.13 -27.18
C ALA A 33 -9.42 -38.30 -25.94
N ALA A 34 -9.85 -38.96 -24.86
CA ALA A 34 -10.16 -38.30 -23.58
C ALA A 34 -8.93 -37.63 -22.96
N LEU A 35 -7.75 -38.26 -23.06
CA LEU A 35 -6.48 -37.68 -22.61
C LEU A 35 -6.08 -36.47 -23.47
N ARG A 36 -6.33 -36.51 -24.78
CA ARG A 36 -6.10 -35.37 -25.69
C ARG A 36 -7.04 -34.21 -25.40
N VAL A 37 -8.32 -34.48 -25.11
CA VAL A 37 -9.30 -33.44 -24.71
C VAL A 37 -8.96 -32.87 -23.33
N ARG A 38 -8.50 -33.69 -22.38
CA ARG A 38 -8.00 -33.21 -21.08
C ARG A 38 -6.74 -32.36 -21.23
N ARG A 39 -5.77 -32.77 -22.05
CA ARG A 39 -4.59 -31.96 -22.37
C ARG A 39 -4.94 -30.66 -23.11
N ALA A 40 -5.94 -30.68 -24.00
CA ALA A 40 -6.43 -29.49 -24.68
C ALA A 40 -7.18 -28.54 -23.72
N SER A 41 -7.95 -29.10 -22.77
CA SER A 41 -8.63 -28.35 -21.71
C SER A 41 -7.65 -27.73 -20.69
N GLU A 42 -6.56 -28.43 -20.38
CA GLU A 42 -5.47 -27.90 -19.55
C GLU A 42 -4.60 -26.88 -20.30
N ALA A 43 -4.35 -27.08 -21.59
CA ALA A 43 -3.69 -26.08 -22.43
C ALA A 43 -4.54 -24.82 -22.66
N CYS A 44 -5.87 -24.97 -22.61
CA CYS A 44 -6.84 -23.87 -22.61
C CYS A 44 -7.26 -23.45 -21.19
N ARG A 45 -6.57 -23.89 -20.13
CA ARG A 45 -6.50 -23.09 -18.90
C ARG A 45 -5.53 -21.96 -19.17
N MET A 46 -6.01 -20.99 -19.94
CA MET A 46 -5.46 -19.64 -19.93
C MET A 46 -5.37 -19.25 -18.47
N ASN A 47 -4.13 -19.19 -17.97
CA ASN A 47 -3.82 -18.53 -16.72
C ASN A 47 -4.12 -17.05 -17.00
N VAL A 48 -5.40 -16.67 -16.93
CA VAL A 48 -5.79 -15.27 -16.78
C VAL A 48 -5.21 -14.87 -15.44
N GLY A 49 -3.92 -14.55 -15.45
CA GLY A 49 -3.36 -13.66 -14.47
C GLY A 49 -4.25 -12.45 -14.54
N VAL A 50 -5.14 -12.33 -13.56
CA VAL A 50 -5.85 -11.09 -13.30
C VAL A 50 -4.71 -10.12 -13.07
N ALA A 51 -4.34 -9.37 -14.12
CA ALA A 51 -3.46 -8.25 -13.96
C ALA A 51 -4.21 -7.37 -12.97
N HIS A 52 -3.76 -7.37 -11.72
CA HIS A 52 -4.23 -6.43 -10.72
C HIS A 52 -3.70 -5.07 -11.17
N SER A 53 -4.33 -4.51 -12.20
CA SER A 53 -4.14 -3.11 -12.56
C SER A 53 -4.62 -2.35 -11.35
N GLU A 54 -3.65 -1.84 -10.60
CA GLU A 54 -3.87 -0.93 -9.49
C GLU A 54 -4.95 0.07 -9.85
N VAL A 55 -6.11 -0.06 -9.20
CA VAL A 55 -7.33 0.68 -9.57
C VAL A 55 -7.16 2.18 -9.34
N ASN A 56 -6.14 2.59 -8.58
CA ASN A 56 -5.71 3.96 -8.43
C ASN A 56 -4.17 4.08 -8.48
N PRO A 57 -3.56 4.54 -9.59
CA PRO A 57 -2.10 4.71 -9.69
C PRO A 57 -1.49 5.63 -8.62
N ASN A 58 -2.29 6.51 -8.02
CA ASN A 58 -1.85 7.44 -6.99
C ASN A 58 -1.36 6.74 -5.71
N THR A 59 -1.94 5.58 -5.36
CA THR A 59 -1.50 4.80 -4.20
C THR A 59 -0.10 4.24 -4.40
N ARG A 60 0.23 3.81 -5.63
CA ARG A 60 1.57 3.31 -5.98
C ARG A 60 2.64 4.37 -5.83
N VAL A 61 2.38 5.56 -6.37
CA VAL A 61 3.35 6.67 -6.37
C VAL A 61 3.69 7.06 -4.94
N MET A 62 2.67 7.16 -4.07
CA MET A 62 2.84 7.53 -2.66
C MET A 62 3.57 6.48 -1.82
N ASN A 63 3.51 5.20 -2.24
CA ASN A 63 4.19 4.09 -1.59
C ASN A 63 5.61 3.84 -2.13
N SER A 64 6.08 4.64 -3.10
CA SER A 64 7.44 4.51 -3.61
C SER A 64 8.47 5.06 -2.62
N ARG A 65 9.65 4.44 -2.52
CA ARG A 65 10.75 4.98 -1.70
C ARG A 65 11.24 6.35 -2.20
N GLY A 66 11.08 6.61 -3.50
CA GLY A 66 11.48 7.87 -4.13
C GLY A 66 10.70 9.07 -3.61
N ILE A 67 9.37 8.94 -3.43
CA ILE A 67 8.56 10.06 -2.92
C ILE A 67 8.90 10.38 -1.46
N TRP A 68 9.25 9.37 -0.65
CA TRP A 68 9.66 9.58 0.73
C TRP A 68 10.99 10.33 0.81
N LEU A 69 11.95 9.97 -0.05
CA LEU A 69 13.22 10.68 -0.15
C LEU A 69 13.02 12.12 -0.65
N ALA A 70 12.25 12.31 -1.71
CA ALA A 70 11.95 13.64 -2.27
C ALA A 70 11.27 14.53 -1.22
N TYR A 71 10.37 13.96 -0.41
CA TYR A 71 9.75 14.66 0.70
C TYR A 71 10.77 15.14 1.74
N ILE A 72 11.67 14.28 2.22
CA ILE A 72 12.69 14.66 3.20
C ILE A 72 13.60 15.77 2.63
N ILE A 73 14.01 15.64 1.36
CA ILE A 73 14.80 16.66 0.67
C ILE A 73 14.04 17.98 0.58
N LEU A 74 12.76 17.95 0.23
CA LEU A 74 11.93 19.16 0.11
C LEU A 74 11.80 19.88 1.45
N VAL A 75 11.60 19.15 2.55
CA VAL A 75 11.53 19.74 3.90
C VAL A 75 12.89 20.32 4.31
N GLY A 76 13.98 19.60 4.05
CA GLY A 76 15.33 20.10 4.30
C GLY A 76 15.64 21.36 3.49
N LEU A 77 15.27 21.39 2.21
CA LEU A 77 15.45 22.54 1.33
C LEU A 77 14.64 23.75 1.84
N LEU A 78 13.37 23.56 2.21
CA LEU A 78 12.55 24.60 2.82
C LEU A 78 13.25 25.19 4.05
N HIS A 79 13.79 24.34 4.92
CA HIS A 79 14.50 24.79 6.11
C HIS A 79 15.76 25.60 5.78
N VAL A 80 16.56 25.15 4.82
CA VAL A 80 17.77 25.86 4.36
C VAL A 80 17.42 27.21 3.73
N VAL A 81 16.35 27.28 2.95
CA VAL A 81 15.86 28.54 2.36
C VAL A 81 15.39 29.52 3.44
N LEU A 82 14.77 29.04 4.52
CA LEU A 82 14.39 29.91 5.64
C LEU A 82 15.61 30.37 6.46
N LEU A 83 16.63 29.53 6.61
CA LEU A 83 17.89 29.87 7.28
C LEU A 83 18.71 30.91 6.51
N SER A 84 18.56 31.02 5.18
CA SER A 84 19.29 32.00 4.38
C SER A 84 18.75 33.43 4.52
N ILE A 85 17.63 33.62 5.23
CA ILE A 85 17.03 34.93 5.49
C ILE A 85 17.68 35.55 6.73
N PRO A 86 18.41 36.68 6.61
CA PRO A 86 19.27 37.20 7.68
C PRO A 86 18.50 37.77 8.89
N PHE A 87 17.19 37.98 8.77
CA PHE A 87 16.36 38.56 9.83
C PHE A 87 15.70 37.51 10.74
N PHE A 88 15.81 36.22 10.42
CA PHE A 88 15.19 35.17 11.22
C PHE A 88 16.17 34.56 12.22
N SER A 89 15.72 34.47 13.47
CA SER A 89 16.42 33.71 14.49
C SER A 89 16.18 32.20 14.31
N ILE A 90 17.11 31.38 14.79
CA ILE A 90 17.01 29.91 14.68
C ILE A 90 15.66 29.38 15.21
N PRO A 91 15.14 29.79 16.39
CA PRO A 91 13.81 29.37 16.87
C PRO A 91 12.66 29.70 15.92
N VAL A 92 12.70 30.90 15.30
CA VAL A 92 11.69 31.35 14.36
C VAL A 92 11.73 30.50 13.09
N VAL A 93 12.92 30.21 12.57
CA VAL A 93 13.07 29.35 11.37
C VAL A 93 12.50 27.96 11.61
N TRP A 94 12.78 27.34 12.76
CA TRP A 94 12.21 26.03 13.10
C TRP A 94 10.68 26.05 13.19
N THR A 95 10.13 27.12 13.78
CA THR A 95 8.68 27.29 13.90
C THR A 95 8.03 27.53 12.53
N LEU A 96 8.61 28.39 11.69
CA LEU A 96 8.14 28.60 10.32
C LEU A 96 8.22 27.32 9.49
N THR A 97 9.31 26.56 9.61
CA THR A 97 9.46 25.26 8.93
C THR A 97 8.33 24.32 9.34
N ASN A 98 8.06 24.19 10.64
CA ASN A 98 7.00 23.33 11.17
C ASN A 98 5.60 23.79 10.70
N VAL A 99 5.30 25.10 10.75
CA VAL A 99 4.01 25.64 10.33
C VAL A 99 3.79 25.49 8.83
N ILE A 100 4.77 25.87 7.99
CA ILE A 100 4.67 25.76 6.53
C ILE A 100 4.54 24.30 6.12
N HIS A 101 5.32 23.41 6.74
CA HIS A 101 5.22 21.97 6.52
C HIS A 101 3.82 21.42 6.86
N ASN A 102 3.30 21.74 8.05
CA ASN A 102 1.99 21.28 8.50
C ASN A 102 0.87 21.81 7.60
N LEU A 103 0.96 23.08 7.18
CA LEU A 103 0.01 23.68 6.24
C LEU A 103 0.07 23.01 4.86
N ALA A 104 1.26 22.85 4.29
CA ALA A 104 1.44 22.20 2.99
C ALA A 104 0.93 20.75 3.02
N MET A 105 1.24 20.02 4.09
CA MET A 105 0.75 18.65 4.31
C MET A 105 -0.76 18.59 4.45
N TYR A 106 -1.37 19.53 5.17
CA TYR A 106 -2.83 19.62 5.28
C TYR A 106 -3.49 19.86 3.92
N VAL A 107 -3.00 20.86 3.17
CA VAL A 107 -3.55 21.20 1.85
C VAL A 107 -3.40 20.01 0.90
N PHE A 108 -2.20 19.44 0.78
CA PHE A 108 -1.93 18.35 -0.15
C PHE A 108 -2.73 17.09 0.18
N LEU A 109 -2.81 16.70 1.45
CA LEU A 109 -3.44 15.44 1.82
C LEU A 109 -4.95 15.54 2.02
N HIS A 110 -5.45 16.66 2.54
CA HIS A 110 -6.84 16.79 2.99
C HIS A 110 -7.66 17.80 2.18
N THR A 111 -7.04 18.66 1.37
CA THR A 111 -7.77 19.61 0.50
C THR A 111 -7.74 19.19 -0.97
N VAL A 112 -6.59 18.72 -1.48
CA VAL A 112 -6.46 18.27 -2.88
C VAL A 112 -7.25 16.98 -3.09
N LYS A 113 -8.15 16.99 -4.08
CA LYS A 113 -9.00 15.85 -4.50
C LYS A 113 -8.68 15.43 -5.92
N GLY A 114 -8.98 14.17 -6.22
CA GLY A 114 -8.83 13.60 -7.56
C GLY A 114 -7.47 12.97 -7.83
N THR A 115 -7.34 12.50 -9.07
CA THR A 115 -6.16 11.83 -9.60
C THR A 115 -5.75 12.50 -10.91
N PRO A 116 -4.45 12.72 -11.16
CA PRO A 116 -3.99 13.26 -12.44
C PRO A 116 -4.16 12.28 -13.61
N PHE A 117 -4.46 11.00 -13.31
CA PHE A 117 -4.67 9.94 -14.28
C PHE A 117 -6.11 9.42 -14.21
N GLU A 118 -6.68 9.04 -15.35
CA GLU A 118 -7.99 8.41 -15.41
C GLU A 118 -7.95 7.05 -14.71
N THR A 119 -8.80 6.88 -13.70
CA THR A 119 -8.96 5.64 -12.94
C THR A 119 -10.16 4.86 -13.47
N PRO A 120 -10.08 3.52 -13.59
CA PRO A 120 -11.21 2.67 -14.01
C PRO A 120 -12.32 2.56 -12.93
N ASP A 121 -12.30 3.41 -11.91
CA ASP A 121 -13.13 3.33 -10.70
C ASP A 121 -14.47 4.11 -10.81
N GLN A 122 -14.91 4.40 -12.03
CA GLN A 122 -16.11 5.19 -12.35
C GLN A 122 -16.11 6.59 -11.71
N GLY A 123 -14.94 7.17 -11.45
CA GLY A 123 -14.80 8.54 -10.95
C GLY A 123 -14.94 8.69 -9.43
N LYS A 124 -14.96 7.59 -8.66
CA LYS A 124 -14.99 7.63 -7.20
C LYS A 124 -13.78 8.36 -6.61
N ALA A 125 -12.59 8.16 -7.18
CA ALA A 125 -11.35 8.82 -6.78
C ALA A 125 -11.38 10.34 -6.99
N ARG A 126 -12.21 10.86 -7.91
CA ARG A 126 -12.37 12.31 -8.14
C ARG A 126 -12.95 13.04 -6.93
N LEU A 127 -13.77 12.36 -6.14
CA LEU A 127 -14.43 12.96 -4.98
C LEU A 127 -13.60 12.83 -3.70
N LEU A 128 -12.62 11.92 -3.66
CA LEU A 128 -11.81 11.60 -2.49
C LEU A 128 -10.55 12.46 -2.43
N THR A 129 -10.15 12.83 -1.22
CA THR A 129 -8.88 13.50 -0.95
C THR A 129 -7.71 12.55 -1.12
N HIS A 130 -6.50 13.10 -1.32
CA HIS A 130 -5.29 12.29 -1.45
C HIS A 130 -5.06 11.36 -0.26
N TRP A 131 -5.41 11.78 0.97
CA TRP A 131 -5.37 10.95 2.17
C TRP A 131 -6.39 9.82 2.17
N GLU A 132 -7.61 10.07 1.72
CA GLU A 132 -8.67 9.05 1.67
C GLU A 132 -8.36 7.98 0.61
N GLN A 133 -7.79 8.40 -0.52
CA GLN A 133 -7.39 7.50 -1.60
C GLN A 133 -6.19 6.61 -1.23
N MET A 134 -5.30 7.08 -0.34
CA MET A 134 -4.05 6.41 -0.01
C MET A 134 -4.27 4.98 0.50
N ASP A 135 -3.52 4.00 -0.02
CA ASP A 135 -3.61 2.59 0.37
C ASP A 135 -5.05 2.04 0.42
N TYR A 136 -5.95 2.53 -0.45
CA TYR A 136 -7.36 2.11 -0.49
C TYR A 136 -8.13 2.30 0.82
N GLY A 137 -7.72 3.27 1.65
CA GLY A 137 -8.33 3.50 2.96
C GLY A 137 -7.84 2.55 4.06
N LEU A 138 -6.92 1.61 3.76
CA LEU A 138 -6.32 0.76 4.78
C LEU A 138 -5.55 1.62 5.78
N GLN A 139 -5.86 1.43 7.05
CA GLN A 139 -5.17 2.12 8.14
C GLN A 139 -3.83 1.43 8.45
N PHE A 140 -2.92 2.18 9.08
CA PHE A 140 -1.62 1.66 9.57
C PHE A 140 -0.64 1.11 8.53
N THR A 141 -0.78 1.48 7.27
CA THR A 141 0.23 1.23 6.23
C THR A 141 1.52 2.02 6.49
N SER A 142 2.62 1.57 5.90
CA SER A 142 3.93 2.22 6.07
C SER A 142 3.91 3.68 5.61
N SER A 143 3.25 3.99 4.49
CA SER A 143 3.11 5.35 3.95
C SER A 143 2.28 6.25 4.88
N ARG A 144 1.12 5.78 5.36
CA ARG A 144 0.29 6.55 6.30
C ARG A 144 1.02 6.78 7.63
N LYS A 145 1.76 5.79 8.13
CA LYS A 145 2.60 5.93 9.33
C LYS A 145 3.69 6.97 9.10
N PHE A 146 4.41 6.90 7.99
CA PHE A 146 5.45 7.85 7.64
C PHE A 146 4.93 9.30 7.61
N LEU A 147 3.83 9.54 6.89
CA LEU A 147 3.24 10.88 6.76
C LEU A 147 2.56 11.38 8.05
N SER A 148 2.27 10.50 9.00
CA SER A 148 1.74 10.88 10.32
C SER A 148 2.85 11.14 11.33
N ILE A 149 3.92 10.35 11.28
CA ILE A 149 5.09 10.46 12.17
C ILE A 149 5.96 11.66 11.79
N SER A 150 6.10 11.98 10.50
CA SER A 150 6.94 13.10 10.06
C SER A 150 6.62 14.45 10.72
N PRO A 151 5.36 14.95 10.75
CA PRO A 151 5.05 16.21 11.42
C PRO A 151 5.29 16.14 12.94
N ILE A 152 5.17 14.95 13.56
CA ILE A 152 5.48 14.75 14.98
C ILE A 152 6.98 14.91 15.23
N ILE A 153 7.83 14.29 14.40
CA ILE A 153 9.30 14.43 14.51
C ILE A 153 9.70 15.90 14.30
N LEU A 154 9.14 16.57 13.29
CA LEU A 154 9.44 17.97 13.01
C LEU A 154 9.03 18.89 14.17
N TYR A 155 7.86 18.64 14.77
CA TYR A 155 7.40 19.33 15.97
C TYR A 155 8.34 19.15 17.17
N LEU A 156 8.83 17.93 17.41
CA LEU A 156 9.76 17.65 18.50
C LEU A 156 11.11 18.36 18.29
N LEU A 157 11.63 18.33 17.06
CA LEU A 157 12.83 19.09 16.69
C LEU A 157 12.62 20.59 16.89
N ALA A 158 11.51 21.13 16.38
CA ALA A 158 11.19 22.54 16.55
C ALA A 158 11.10 22.93 18.03
N SER A 159 10.43 22.12 18.86
CA SER A 159 10.30 22.36 20.31
C SER A 159 11.66 22.38 21.03
N PHE A 160 12.58 21.49 20.62
CA PHE A 160 13.93 21.45 21.16
C PHE A 160 14.73 22.73 20.81
N TYR A 161 14.68 23.16 19.55
CA TYR A 161 15.41 24.35 19.09
C TYR A 161 14.77 25.67 19.54
N THR A 162 13.48 25.70 19.84
CA THR A 162 12.80 26.86 20.45
C THR A 162 12.96 26.91 21.97
N LYS A 163 13.73 25.98 22.57
CA LYS A 163 13.94 25.88 24.03
C LYS A 163 12.62 25.86 24.82
N TYR A 164 11.58 25.28 24.24
CA TYR A 164 10.23 25.22 24.84
C TYR A 164 9.64 26.59 25.21
N ASP A 165 10.01 27.65 24.49
CA ASP A 165 9.35 28.95 24.61
C ASP A 165 7.84 28.83 24.38
N ALA A 166 7.05 29.45 25.27
CA ALA A 166 5.60 29.24 25.31
C ALA A 166 4.88 29.69 24.04
N ALA A 167 5.33 30.79 23.41
CA ALA A 167 4.70 31.30 22.19
C ALA A 167 4.92 30.34 21.01
N HIS A 168 6.16 29.90 20.81
CA HIS A 168 6.51 28.96 19.75
C HIS A 168 5.87 27.58 20.00
N PHE A 169 5.83 27.13 21.26
CA PHE A 169 5.20 25.88 21.65
C PHE A 169 3.70 25.86 21.30
N LEU A 170 2.97 26.94 21.61
CA LEU A 170 1.53 27.02 21.34
C LEU A 170 1.25 27.02 19.82
N ILE A 171 2.02 27.79 19.05
CA ILE A 171 1.91 27.83 17.58
C ILE A 171 2.22 26.46 16.97
N ASN A 172 3.32 25.84 17.39
CA ASN A 172 3.75 24.54 16.90
C ASN A 172 2.74 23.45 17.25
N THR A 173 2.17 23.48 18.46
CA THR A 173 1.12 22.55 18.90
C THR A 173 -0.16 22.73 18.11
N ALA A 174 -0.64 23.96 17.93
CA ALA A 174 -1.83 24.25 17.14
C ALA A 174 -1.67 23.77 15.68
N SER A 175 -0.49 24.00 15.08
CA SER A 175 -0.19 23.53 13.73
C SER A 175 -0.17 22.00 13.64
N LEU A 176 0.39 21.31 14.64
CA LEU A 176 0.43 19.84 14.69
C LEU A 176 -0.98 19.25 14.83
N LEU A 177 -1.82 19.84 15.69
CA LEU A 177 -3.20 19.40 15.87
C LEU A 177 -4.00 19.53 14.57
N SER A 178 -3.82 20.63 13.82
CA SER A 178 -4.53 20.84 12.55
C SER A 178 -4.29 19.73 11.51
N VAL A 179 -3.10 19.12 11.51
CA VAL A 179 -2.73 18.06 10.56
C VAL A 179 -2.95 16.65 11.11
N LEU A 180 -2.91 16.46 12.43
CA LEU A 180 -3.15 15.16 13.06
C LEU A 180 -4.65 14.85 13.23
N LEU A 181 -5.47 15.83 13.58
CA LEU A 181 -6.92 15.65 13.75
C LEU A 181 -7.58 14.96 12.53
N PRO A 182 -7.41 15.44 11.28
CA PRO A 182 -8.05 14.82 10.12
C PRO A 182 -7.47 13.45 9.73
N LYS A 183 -6.34 13.04 10.32
CA LYS A 183 -5.74 11.71 10.12
C LYS A 183 -6.30 10.66 11.07
N LEU A 184 -6.97 11.05 12.16
CA LEU A 184 -7.57 10.12 13.10
C LEU A 184 -8.69 9.30 12.43
N PRO A 185 -8.82 8.01 12.75
CA PRO A 185 -9.82 7.13 12.14
C PRO A 185 -11.27 7.60 12.37
N GLN A 186 -11.51 8.39 13.42
CA GLN A 186 -12.82 8.96 13.74
C GLN A 186 -13.28 10.05 12.74
N PHE A 187 -12.36 10.68 12.01
CA PHE A 187 -12.68 11.67 10.97
C PHE A 187 -12.62 11.09 9.56
N HIS A 188 -12.50 9.76 9.43
CA HIS A 188 -12.52 9.10 8.13
C HIS A 188 -13.92 9.23 7.50
N GLY A 189 -14.01 9.93 6.36
CA GLY A 189 -15.28 10.21 5.68
C GLY A 189 -16.10 11.38 6.25
N VAL A 190 -15.72 11.95 7.39
CA VAL A 190 -16.33 13.15 7.97
C VAL A 190 -15.31 14.29 7.85
N ARG A 191 -15.37 15.00 6.73
CA ARG A 191 -14.49 16.15 6.48
C ARG A 191 -14.77 17.20 7.53
N LEU A 192 -13.73 17.59 8.28
CA LEU A 192 -13.76 18.76 9.15
C LEU A 192 -14.38 19.91 8.34
N PHE A 193 -15.52 20.44 8.80
CA PHE A 193 -16.31 21.51 8.17
C PHE A 193 -17.18 21.17 6.94
N GLY A 194 -17.47 19.91 6.62
CA GLY A 194 -18.52 19.59 5.65
C GLY A 194 -18.31 20.20 4.24
N ILE A 195 -17.05 20.47 3.84
CA ILE A 195 -16.64 21.09 2.56
C ILE A 195 -16.95 20.19 1.34
N ASN A 196 -17.80 19.17 1.51
CA ASN A 196 -18.19 18.26 0.45
C ASN A 196 -19.53 17.58 0.71
N LYS A 197 -20.59 18.37 0.93
CA LYS A 197 -21.94 17.90 0.60
C LYS A 197 -22.07 17.98 -0.92
N TYR A 198 -22.05 16.83 -1.59
CA TYR A 198 -22.69 16.64 -2.88
C TYR A 198 -23.72 15.55 -2.70
#